data_AF-A0A5C1AKG8-F1
#
_entry.id   AF-A0A5C1AKG8-F1
#
_cell.length_a   1.000
_cell.length_b   1.000
_cell.length_c   1.000
_cell.angle_alpha   90.00
_cell.angle_beta   90.00
_cell.angle_gamma   90.00
#
_symmetry.space_group_name_H-M   'P 1'
#
loop_
_entity.id
_entity.type
_entity.pdbx_description
1 polymer ?
#
loop_
_entity_poly.entity_id
_entity_poly.type
_entity_poly.pdbx_seq_one_letter_code
_entity_poly.pdbx_strand_id
1 'polypeptide(L)'
;MTTLTDLSVLLRLCETESSVALWESWVDTAKHLLDMSTDRSHLISRETAARSLDAWLRYWELFGRVLSPPAVCTGPDGVLTLSWDRGEWHIAWEFRPEIPPTFFYRNRQTGEANVGEIPWLADRLAEVRAVL
;
A
#
# COMPACT_ATOMS: atom_id res chain seq x y z
N MET A 1 16.42 -6.53 8.99
CA MET A 1 16.88 -5.17 8.64
C MET A 1 17.04 -5.11 7.12
N THR A 2 15.97 -4.80 6.41
CA THR A 2 15.99 -4.63 4.95
C THR A 2 16.34 -3.18 4.67
N THR A 3 17.49 -2.94 4.03
CA THR A 3 17.99 -1.59 3.74
C THR A 3 17.42 -1.09 2.41
N LEU A 4 17.28 0.23 2.25
CA LEU A 4 16.77 0.95 1.06
C LEU A 4 17.34 0.49 -0.30
N THR A 5 18.44 -0.25 -0.31
CA THR A 5 19.07 -0.88 -1.48
C THR A 5 18.14 -1.86 -2.21
N ASP A 6 17.20 -2.50 -1.51
CA ASP A 6 16.33 -3.55 -2.04
C ASP A 6 15.27 -3.03 -3.05
N LEU A 7 14.86 -1.77 -2.90
CA LEU A 7 13.88 -1.15 -3.80
C LEU A 7 14.38 -1.10 -5.24
N SER A 8 15.67 -0.83 -5.46
CA SER A 8 16.24 -0.77 -6.81
C SER A 8 16.28 -2.11 -7.55
N VAL A 9 16.19 -3.24 -6.81
CA VAL A 9 16.11 -4.61 -7.35
C VAL A 9 14.66 -4.95 -7.66
N LEU A 10 13.75 -4.62 -6.74
CA LEU A 10 12.30 -4.72 -6.97
C LEU A 10 11.86 -3.88 -8.18
N LEU A 11 12.55 -2.77 -8.43
CA LEU A 11 12.32 -1.91 -9.58
C LEU A 11 12.69 -2.52 -10.95
N ARG A 12 13.42 -3.64 -11.00
CA ARG A 12 13.86 -4.28 -12.27
C ARG A 12 13.00 -5.45 -12.73
N LEU A 13 12.10 -5.97 -11.89
CA LEU A 13 11.39 -7.23 -12.14
C LEU A 13 10.09 -7.09 -12.98
N CYS A 14 9.84 -5.93 -13.59
CA CYS A 14 8.48 -5.51 -13.98
C CYS A 14 8.31 -5.03 -15.44
N GLU A 15 9.25 -5.33 -16.34
CA GLU A 15 9.23 -4.86 -17.74
C GLU A 15 8.43 -5.79 -18.69
N THR A 16 7.19 -5.44 -19.05
CA THR A 16 6.48 -5.86 -20.28
C THR A 16 5.48 -4.79 -20.72
N GLU A 17 5.47 -4.32 -21.97
CA GLU A 17 4.93 -3.04 -22.48
C GLU A 17 3.55 -2.50 -22.03
N SER A 18 2.59 -3.30 -21.52
CA SER A 18 1.41 -2.78 -20.78
C SER A 18 1.74 -2.34 -19.35
N SER A 19 2.98 -2.59 -18.93
CA SER A 19 3.55 -2.35 -17.61
C SER A 19 4.20 -0.98 -17.51
N VAL A 20 4.69 -0.34 -18.58
CA VAL A 20 5.56 0.85 -18.43
C VAL A 20 4.82 2.02 -17.78
N ALA A 21 3.61 2.37 -18.23
CA ALA A 21 2.84 3.46 -17.62
C ALA A 21 2.36 3.11 -16.21
N LEU A 22 1.94 1.85 -15.99
CA LEU A 22 1.58 1.34 -14.67
C LEU A 22 2.80 1.40 -13.73
N TRP A 23 3.97 1.07 -14.26
CA TRP A 23 5.25 1.02 -13.60
C TRP A 23 5.75 2.40 -13.20
N GLU A 24 5.69 3.37 -14.10
CA GLU A 24 6.01 4.76 -13.82
C GLU A 24 5.13 5.29 -12.68
N SER A 25 3.82 5.01 -12.73
CA SER A 25 2.90 5.38 -11.65
C SER A 25 3.23 4.68 -10.32
N TRP A 26 3.69 3.43 -10.38
CA TRP A 26 4.18 2.68 -9.22
C TRP A 26 5.43 3.32 -8.61
N VAL A 27 6.42 3.59 -9.44
CA VAL A 27 7.67 4.26 -9.06
C VAL A 27 7.37 5.62 -8.43
N ASP A 28 6.48 6.40 -9.04
CA ASP A 28 6.15 7.74 -8.56
C ASP A 28 5.43 7.70 -7.22
N THR A 29 4.55 6.71 -7.02
CA THR A 29 3.90 6.50 -5.70
C THR A 29 4.93 6.09 -4.64
N ALA A 30 5.88 5.22 -4.97
CA ALA A 30 6.96 4.84 -4.06
C ALA A 30 7.89 6.02 -3.71
N LYS A 31 8.23 6.85 -4.70
CA LYS A 31 8.97 8.10 -4.48
C LYS A 31 8.19 9.06 -3.60
N HIS A 32 6.88 9.20 -3.83
CA HIS A 32 6.02 10.06 -3.02
C HIS A 32 6.02 9.62 -1.54
N LEU A 33 5.91 8.32 -1.27
CA LEU A 33 6.04 7.77 0.09
C LEU A 33 7.40 8.08 0.72
N LEU A 34 8.47 7.95 -0.06
CA LEU A 34 9.82 8.28 0.41
C LEU A 34 9.93 9.78 0.74
N ASP A 35 9.50 10.66 -0.16
CA ASP A 35 9.54 12.11 0.03
C ASP A 35 8.76 12.54 1.29
N MET A 36 7.60 11.93 1.54
CA MET A 36 6.79 12.15 2.75
C MET A 36 7.49 11.72 4.05
N SER A 37 8.50 10.86 3.94
CA SER A 37 9.26 10.33 5.09
C SER A 37 10.61 11.02 5.33
N THR A 38 11.01 11.90 4.41
CA THR A 38 12.28 12.64 4.49
C THR A 38 12.10 13.97 5.19
N ASP A 39 13.25 14.59 5.51
CA ASP A 39 13.32 15.78 6.36
C ASP A 39 12.65 17.03 5.78
N ARG A 40 12.22 16.96 4.51
CA ARG A 40 11.52 18.04 3.81
C ARG A 40 10.04 18.14 4.17
N SER A 41 9.43 17.06 4.64
CA SER A 41 7.99 17.01 4.92
C SER A 41 7.67 16.38 6.28
N HIS A 42 8.42 15.35 6.69
CA HIS A 42 8.24 14.62 7.94
C HIS A 42 6.77 14.25 8.25
N LEU A 43 5.94 14.06 7.22
CA LEU A 43 4.51 13.78 7.40
C LEU A 43 4.30 12.36 7.95
N ILE A 44 5.21 11.45 7.63
CA ILE A 44 5.25 10.08 8.15
C ILE A 44 6.67 9.71 8.55
N SER A 45 6.82 8.73 9.44
CA SER A 45 8.15 8.21 9.77
C SER A 45 8.72 7.38 8.59
N ARG A 46 10.04 7.25 8.53
CA ARG A 46 10.70 6.33 7.57
C ARG A 46 10.26 4.89 7.76
N GLU A 47 9.96 4.50 8.99
CA GLU A 47 9.43 3.19 9.31
C GLU A 47 8.02 3.00 8.76
N THR A 48 7.12 3.98 8.94
CA THR A 48 5.77 3.97 8.37
C THR A 48 5.83 3.86 6.84
N ALA A 49 6.69 4.65 6.20
CA ALA A 49 6.88 4.58 4.75
C ALA A 49 7.37 3.20 4.30
N ALA A 50 8.42 2.66 4.93
CA ALA A 50 8.97 1.36 4.58
C ALA A 50 7.96 0.23 4.78
N ARG A 51 7.25 0.19 5.92
CA ARG A 51 6.22 -0.81 6.21
C ARG A 51 5.07 -0.74 5.20
N SER A 52 4.63 0.47 4.85
CA SER A 52 3.55 0.66 3.88
C SER A 52 3.92 0.21 2.47
N LEU A 53 5.17 0.45 2.06
CA LEU A 53 5.68 0.07 0.75
C LEU A 53 5.87 -1.45 0.65
N ASP A 54 6.42 -2.09 1.67
CA ASP A 54 6.54 -3.56 1.73
C ASP A 54 5.16 -4.23 1.67
N ALA A 55 4.22 -3.73 2.48
CA ALA A 55 2.85 -4.23 2.50
C ALA A 55 2.19 -4.07 1.12
N TRP A 56 2.31 -2.90 0.50
CA TRP A 56 1.75 -2.64 -0.83
C TRP A 56 2.35 -3.56 -1.91
N LEU A 57 3.66 -3.79 -1.91
CA LEU A 57 4.32 -4.70 -2.84
C LEU A 57 3.79 -6.13 -2.71
N ARG A 58 3.67 -6.65 -1.47
CA ARG A 58 3.08 -7.97 -1.22
C ARG A 58 1.65 -8.07 -1.72
N TYR A 59 0.86 -7.03 -1.50
CA TYR A 59 -0.50 -6.96 -1.98
C TYR A 59 -0.56 -6.97 -3.51
N TRP A 60 0.32 -6.25 -4.18
CA TRP A 60 0.41 -6.28 -5.63
C TRP A 60 0.78 -7.66 -6.17
N GLU A 61 1.72 -8.36 -5.53
CA GLU A 61 2.08 -9.73 -5.89
C GLU A 61 0.90 -10.71 -5.73
N LEU A 62 0.16 -10.63 -4.62
CA LEU A 62 -0.99 -11.49 -4.35
C LEU A 62 -2.13 -11.35 -5.37
N PHE A 63 -2.23 -10.19 -6.00
CA PHE A 63 -3.20 -9.94 -7.05
C PHE A 63 -2.64 -10.20 -8.45
N GLY A 64 -1.48 -10.85 -8.56
CA GLY A 64 -0.88 -11.17 -9.85
C GLY A 64 -0.40 -9.93 -10.59
N ARG A 65 0.01 -8.89 -9.86
CA ARG A 65 0.61 -7.65 -10.39
C ARG A 65 -0.33 -6.78 -11.24
N VAL A 66 -1.64 -6.93 -11.08
CA VAL A 66 -2.65 -6.18 -11.87
C VAL A 66 -3.22 -4.96 -11.15
N LEU A 67 -2.84 -4.72 -9.89
CA LEU A 67 -3.35 -3.57 -9.13
C LEU A 67 -2.67 -2.27 -9.57
N SER A 68 -3.49 -1.24 -9.77
CA SER A 68 -3.00 0.13 -9.88
C SER A 68 -2.35 0.57 -8.57
N PRO A 69 -1.47 1.58 -8.61
CA PRO A 69 -1.00 2.23 -7.40
C PRO A 69 -2.16 2.75 -6.55
N PRO A 70 -2.02 2.72 -5.22
CA PRO A 70 -3.02 3.28 -4.32
C PRO A 70 -3.07 4.80 -4.44
N ALA A 71 -4.24 5.36 -4.15
CA ALA A 71 -4.28 6.72 -3.66
C ALA A 71 -3.64 6.78 -2.27
N VAL A 72 -2.77 7.76 -2.07
CA VAL A 72 -1.99 7.95 -0.85
C VAL A 72 -2.45 9.21 -0.14
N CYS A 73 -2.82 9.07 1.14
CA CYS A 73 -3.21 10.18 1.99
C CYS A 73 -2.45 10.10 3.32
N THR A 74 -1.96 11.24 3.80
CA THR A 74 -1.40 11.35 5.15
C THR A 74 -2.43 11.94 6.10
N GLY A 75 -2.47 11.40 7.30
CA GLY A 75 -3.24 11.91 8.43
C GLY A 75 -2.34 12.62 9.44
N PRO A 76 -2.92 13.15 10.53
CA PRO A 76 -2.15 13.65 11.66
C PRO A 76 -1.27 12.53 12.25
N ASP A 77 -0.25 12.92 13.00
CA ASP A 77 0.56 12.02 13.84
C ASP A 77 1.24 10.85 13.10
N GLY A 78 1.66 11.08 11.85
CA GLY A 78 2.38 10.06 11.09
C GLY A 78 1.50 8.95 10.53
N VAL A 79 0.17 9.14 10.52
CA VAL A 79 -0.77 8.20 9.92
C VAL A 79 -0.68 8.27 8.39
N LEU A 80 -0.70 7.10 7.77
CA LEU A 80 -0.71 6.94 6.32
C LEU A 80 -1.87 6.05 5.91
N THR A 81 -2.62 6.46 4.91
CA THR A 81 -3.66 5.65 4.29
C THR A 81 -3.30 5.37 2.83
N LEU A 82 -3.26 4.10 2.46
CA LEU A 82 -3.22 3.64 1.07
C LEU A 82 -4.62 3.14 0.70
N SER A 83 -5.18 3.57 -0.42
CA SER A 83 -6.53 3.15 -0.81
C SER A 83 -6.69 2.83 -2.29
N TRP A 84 -7.64 1.94 -2.57
CA TRP A 84 -8.00 1.48 -3.90
C TRP A 84 -9.51 1.44 -4.05
N ASP A 85 -9.99 1.74 -5.24
CA ASP A 85 -11.36 1.47 -5.64
C ASP A 85 -11.37 0.27 -6.60
N ARG A 86 -12.23 -0.71 -6.33
CA ARG A 86 -12.43 -1.87 -7.19
C ARG A 86 -13.92 -2.18 -7.33
N GLY A 87 -14.48 -1.82 -8.48
CA GLY A 87 -15.92 -1.98 -8.74
C GLY A 87 -16.74 -1.18 -7.74
N GLU A 88 -17.57 -1.85 -6.95
CA GLU A 88 -18.36 -1.23 -5.89
C GLU A 88 -17.59 -1.03 -4.58
N TRP A 89 -16.42 -1.61 -4.41
CA TRP A 89 -15.69 -1.62 -3.15
C TRP A 89 -14.63 -0.52 -3.09
N HIS A 90 -14.65 0.26 -2.01
CA HIS A 90 -13.51 1.07 -1.56
C HIS A 90 -12.72 0.27 -0.53
N ILE A 91 -11.40 0.27 -0.66
CA ILE A 91 -10.49 -0.54 0.13
C ILE A 91 -9.39 0.38 0.65
N ALA A 92 -9.09 0.36 1.95
CA ALA A 92 -8.09 1.24 2.54
C ALA A 92 -7.25 0.54 3.61
N TRP A 93 -5.94 0.80 3.59
CA TRP A 93 -4.93 0.32 4.54
C TRP A 93 -4.43 1.52 5.31
N GLU A 94 -4.61 1.51 6.62
CA GLU A 94 -4.12 2.56 7.49
C GLU A 94 -2.91 2.07 8.28
N PHE A 95 -1.80 2.76 8.13
CA PHE A 95 -0.58 2.56 8.88
C PHE A 95 -0.47 3.65 9.92
N ARG A 96 -0.29 3.26 11.17
CA ARG A 96 0.07 4.18 12.25
C ARG A 96 1.40 3.74 12.85
N PRO A 97 2.20 4.68 13.40
CA PRO A 97 3.53 4.34 13.91
C PRO A 97 3.52 3.25 14.99
N GLU A 98 2.53 3.26 15.88
CA GLU A 98 2.55 2.44 17.10
C GLU A 98 1.64 1.20 17.08
N ILE A 99 0.83 1.03 16.04
CA ILE A 99 -0.11 -0.09 15.96
C ILE A 99 0.05 -0.88 14.65
N PRO A 100 -0.36 -2.17 14.65
CA PRO A 100 -0.43 -2.93 13.41
C PRO A 100 -1.34 -2.24 12.37
N PRO A 101 -1.05 -2.39 11.07
CA PRO A 101 -1.85 -1.77 10.03
C PRO A 101 -3.30 -2.24 10.12
N THR A 102 -4.23 -1.31 9.97
CA THR A 102 -5.66 -1.60 10.02
C THR A 102 -6.24 -1.60 8.63
N PHE A 103 -7.06 -2.60 8.34
CA PHE A 103 -7.72 -2.75 7.06
C PHE A 103 -9.17 -2.31 7.12
N PHE A 104 -9.59 -1.54 6.13
CA PHE A 104 -10.94 -1.02 5.99
C PHE A 104 -11.46 -1.34 4.60
N TYR A 105 -12.75 -1.64 4.53
CA TYR A 105 -13.44 -1.73 3.27
C TYR A 105 -14.87 -1.24 3.39
N ARG A 106 -15.35 -0.66 2.30
CA ARG A 106 -16.70 -0.11 2.20
C ARG A 106 -17.31 -0.45 0.86
N ASN A 107 -18.51 -1.03 0.87
CA ASN A 107 -19.34 -1.08 -0.32
C ASN A 107 -19.89 0.33 -0.58
N ARG A 108 -19.53 0.93 -1.71
CA ARG A 108 -19.92 2.29 -2.08
C ARG A 108 -21.39 2.39 -2.51
N GLN A 109 -22.01 1.29 -2.91
CA GLN A 109 -23.42 1.24 -3.29
C GLN A 109 -24.33 1.11 -2.07
N THR A 110 -24.02 0.19 -1.17
CA THR A 110 -24.85 -0.06 0.03
C THR A 110 -24.47 0.83 1.21
N GLY A 111 -23.26 1.38 1.21
CA GLY A 111 -22.69 2.13 2.32
C GLY A 111 -22.15 1.26 3.45
N GLU A 112 -22.29 -0.06 3.36
CA GLU A 112 -21.77 -1.02 4.35
C GLU A 112 -20.25 -0.85 4.47
N ALA A 113 -19.76 -0.66 5.70
CA ALA A 113 -18.35 -0.49 6.00
C ALA A 113 -17.94 -1.43 7.12
N ASN A 114 -16.77 -2.05 6.97
CA ASN A 114 -16.25 -3.03 7.89
C ASN A 114 -14.75 -2.79 8.12
N VAL A 115 -14.27 -3.23 9.28
CA VAL A 115 -12.86 -3.19 9.67
C VAL A 115 -12.36 -4.62 9.80
N GLY A 116 -11.14 -4.88 9.36
CA GLY A 116 -10.55 -6.21 9.37
C GLY A 116 -10.73 -6.92 8.04
N GLU A 117 -10.89 -8.24 8.06
CA GLU A 117 -10.78 -9.06 6.86
C GLU A 117 -11.94 -8.82 5.89
N ILE A 118 -11.60 -8.55 4.62
CA ILE A 118 -12.56 -8.66 3.52
C ILE A 118 -12.85 -10.15 3.34
N PRO A 119 -14.09 -10.64 3.46
CA PRO A 119 -14.38 -12.08 3.42
C PRO A 119 -13.92 -12.77 2.14
N TRP A 120 -14.01 -12.08 0.99
CA TRP A 120 -13.54 -12.59 -0.31
C TRP A 120 -12.03 -12.43 -0.55
N LEU A 121 -11.32 -11.83 0.42
CA LEU A 121 -9.89 -11.63 0.40
C LEU A 121 -9.18 -12.26 1.61
N ALA A 122 -9.93 -12.76 2.60
CA ALA A 122 -9.41 -13.28 3.86
C ALA A 122 -8.35 -14.37 3.61
N ASP A 123 -8.64 -15.30 2.70
CA ASP A 123 -7.73 -16.38 2.32
C ASP A 123 -6.41 -15.87 1.71
N ARG A 124 -6.43 -14.74 0.99
CA ARG A 124 -5.22 -14.13 0.41
C ARG A 124 -4.53 -13.14 1.36
N LEU A 125 -5.27 -12.52 2.28
CA LEU A 125 -4.75 -11.54 3.24
C LEU A 125 -4.02 -12.19 4.43
N ALA A 126 -4.42 -13.41 4.82
CA ALA A 126 -3.76 -14.17 5.87
C ALA A 126 -2.26 -14.35 5.60
N GLU A 127 -1.87 -14.48 4.32
CA GLU A 127 -0.48 -14.60 3.88
C GLU A 127 0.33 -13.29 4.06
N VAL A 128 -0.31 -12.12 3.97
CA VAL A 128 0.35 -10.82 4.18
C VAL A 128 0.58 -10.55 5.66
N ARG A 129 -0.42 -10.86 6.50
CA ARG A 129 -0.40 -10.56 7.94
C ARG A 129 0.66 -11.32 8.72
N ALA A 130 1.05 -12.51 8.26
CA ALA A 130 2.08 -13.30 8.93
C ALA A 130 3.48 -12.65 8.93
N VAL A 131 3.67 -11.55 8.19
CA VAL A 131 4.98 -10.94 7.93
C VAL A 131 5.02 -9.42 8.25
N LEU A 132 3.91 -8.82 8.69
CA LEU A 132 3.77 -7.39 9.07
C LEU A 132 3.71 -7.18 10.59
#